data_AF-A0A519U696-F1
#
_entry.id   AF-A0A519U696-F1
#
_cell.length_a   1.000
_cell.length_b   1.000
_cell.length_c   1.000
_cell.angle_alpha   90.00
_cell.angle_beta   90.00
_cell.angle_gamma   90.00
#
_symmetry.space_group_name_H-M   'P 1'
#
loop_
_entity.id
_entity.type
_entity.pdbx_description
1 polymer ?
#
loop_
_entity_poly.entity_id
_entity_poly.type
_entity_poly.pdbx_seq_one_letter_code
_entity_poly.pdbx_strand_id
1 'polypeptide(L)'
;MLIEFSVGNFRSIKEVQTISMVAGAIVSKSKQVDESNIIQATDKWRLLKSKAIYGANASGKSNIIRGMLALIAIVNDSVKNERILREFIEEFKLSSDCDNKPSFFQIMLLIDGVFYRYGFEASDEEITSEWLFGTPGKKEVQFFLRERSEIYINDKQFSEGSKLRGLVRKDSLFLTVVKSLNGEVSKKITDFINSIAVISGLFVQEVYHNALSYLKEETDRRRIVEMLKIADTGIQDIRKIDIPDPHESDGGHSTDTKGKNDGSIVATAHQRIDEKTQERTLVGFDFMKNESEGSKKMFEISPVILYALEAGAPVFIDEFDARFHPLLTKKLVELFNSDVNKNSQFIFATHDTNLLDSNLLRRDQICFVEKDKGGASHFYSLAEFKGVRNDASYEKDYIRGKYGAIPYLGDFNSLFESNA
;
A
#
# COMPACT_ATOMS: atom_id res chain seq x y z
N MET A 1 14.21 2.14 1.22
CA MET A 1 13.49 1.37 0.18
C MET A 1 13.04 0.04 0.76
N LEU A 2 11.87 -0.43 0.35
CA LEU A 2 11.35 -1.76 0.65
C LEU A 2 12.05 -2.79 -0.23
N ILE A 3 12.58 -3.84 0.38
CA ILE A 3 13.20 -4.97 -0.32
C ILE A 3 12.20 -6.11 -0.37
N GLU A 4 11.73 -6.56 0.79
CA GLU A 4 10.76 -7.65 0.89
C GLU A 4 9.76 -7.40 2.02
N PHE A 5 8.55 -7.92 1.84
CA PHE A 5 7.55 -8.06 2.89
C PHE A 5 7.02 -9.48 2.89
N SER A 6 6.97 -10.11 4.06
CA SER A 6 6.51 -11.48 4.23
C SER A 6 5.45 -11.57 5.31
N VAL A 7 4.44 -12.40 5.08
CA VAL A 7 3.34 -12.65 6.01
C VAL A 7 2.94 -14.12 5.98
N GLY A 8 2.65 -14.72 7.13
CA GLY A 8 2.25 -16.13 7.26
C GLY A 8 1.22 -16.33 8.37
N ASN A 9 0.44 -17.40 8.28
CA ASN A 9 -0.68 -17.69 9.17
C ASN A 9 -1.56 -16.46 9.45
N PHE A 10 -2.07 -15.83 8.39
CA PHE A 10 -2.81 -14.58 8.45
C PHE A 10 -3.98 -14.56 7.46
N ARG A 11 -5.21 -14.52 7.96
CA ARG A 11 -6.46 -14.47 7.18
C ARG A 11 -6.58 -15.61 6.18
N SER A 12 -6.36 -15.36 4.88
CA SER A 12 -6.37 -16.41 3.85
C SER A 12 -4.99 -17.00 3.56
N ILE A 13 -3.94 -16.52 4.22
CA ILE A 13 -2.56 -16.92 4.00
C ILE A 13 -2.19 -17.94 5.07
N LYS A 14 -1.97 -19.20 4.67
CA LYS A 14 -1.55 -20.26 5.57
C LYS A 14 -0.03 -20.27 5.75
N GLU A 15 0.67 -20.60 4.68
CA GLU A 15 2.14 -20.59 4.64
C GLU A 15 2.68 -19.19 4.38
N VAL A 16 3.92 -18.92 4.79
CA VAL A 16 4.56 -17.61 4.57
C VAL A 16 4.60 -17.28 3.07
N GLN A 17 4.06 -16.13 2.71
CA GLN A 17 4.10 -15.55 1.36
C GLN A 17 4.94 -14.28 1.38
N THR A 18 5.71 -14.06 0.33
CA THR A 18 6.68 -12.95 0.26
C THR A 18 6.47 -12.10 -0.99
N ILE A 19 6.23 -10.80 -0.80
CA ILE A 19 6.40 -9.80 -1.85
C ILE A 19 7.87 -9.39 -1.87
N SER A 20 8.60 -9.77 -2.94
CA SER A 20 9.99 -9.33 -3.15
C SER A 20 10.08 -8.25 -4.23
N MET A 21 10.63 -7.09 -3.88
CA MET A 21 10.91 -5.98 -4.80
C MET A 21 12.29 -6.12 -5.47
N VAL A 22 12.99 -7.24 -5.27
CA VAL A 22 14.28 -7.49 -5.90
C VAL A 22 14.10 -7.72 -7.40
N ALA A 23 14.82 -6.97 -8.22
CA ALA A 23 14.78 -7.13 -9.67
C ALA A 23 15.58 -8.38 -10.09
N GLY A 24 14.90 -9.30 -10.76
CA GLY A 24 15.50 -10.52 -11.28
C GLY A 24 16.52 -10.24 -12.39
N ALA A 25 17.44 -11.19 -12.60
CA ALA A 25 18.35 -11.19 -13.74
C ALA A 25 17.62 -11.62 -15.05
N ILE A 26 16.51 -10.95 -15.36
CA ILE A 26 15.71 -11.19 -16.56
C ILE A 26 15.82 -10.02 -17.53
N VAL A 27 15.72 -10.34 -18.82
CA VAL A 27 15.71 -9.40 -19.93
C VAL A 27 14.29 -9.34 -20.49
N SER A 28 13.74 -8.13 -20.61
CA SER A 28 12.43 -7.90 -21.22
C SER A 28 12.55 -7.71 -22.74
N LYS A 29 11.42 -7.66 -23.42
CA LYS A 29 11.40 -7.32 -24.87
C LYS A 29 11.89 -5.89 -25.11
N SER A 30 11.42 -4.94 -24.30
CA SER A 30 11.82 -3.55 -24.38
C SER A 30 12.98 -3.28 -23.43
N LYS A 31 14.10 -2.81 -23.95
CA LYS A 31 15.25 -2.37 -23.14
C LYS A 31 14.88 -1.19 -22.23
N GLN A 32 13.99 -0.30 -22.72
CA GLN A 32 13.51 0.83 -21.94
C GLN A 32 12.84 0.38 -20.64
N VAL A 33 12.02 -0.67 -20.69
CA VAL A 33 11.35 -1.25 -19.51
C VAL A 33 12.37 -1.79 -18.49
N ASP A 34 13.49 -2.35 -18.95
CA ASP A 34 14.54 -2.84 -18.07
C ASP A 34 15.36 -1.71 -17.42
N GLU A 35 15.44 -0.55 -18.07
CA GLU A 35 16.16 0.62 -17.58
C GLU A 35 15.27 1.49 -16.66
N SER A 36 14.03 1.77 -17.09
CA SER A 36 13.16 2.73 -16.42
C SER A 36 12.43 2.13 -15.20
N ASN A 37 12.17 0.83 -15.17
CA ASN A 37 11.37 0.19 -14.11
C ASN A 37 12.20 -0.28 -12.91
N ILE A 38 13.51 -0.04 -12.92
CA ILE A 38 14.46 -0.50 -11.90
C ILE A 38 15.09 0.71 -11.21
N ILE A 39 15.29 0.60 -9.91
CA ILE A 39 16.10 1.49 -9.09
C ILE A 39 17.41 0.77 -8.77
N GLN A 40 18.54 1.39 -9.13
CA GLN A 40 19.85 0.95 -8.68
C GLN A 40 20.04 1.41 -7.22
N ALA A 41 19.69 0.55 -6.27
CA ALA A 41 19.66 0.90 -4.84
C ALA A 41 21.06 0.87 -4.20
N THR A 42 21.91 -0.07 -4.62
CA THR A 42 23.35 -0.16 -4.30
C THR A 42 24.06 -0.86 -5.46
N ASP A 43 25.39 -0.98 -5.47
CA ASP A 43 26.13 -1.75 -6.51
C ASP A 43 25.63 -3.19 -6.68
N LYS A 44 25.08 -3.79 -5.61
CA LYS A 44 24.60 -5.18 -5.62
C LYS A 44 23.10 -5.31 -5.80
N TRP A 45 22.34 -4.28 -5.42
CA TRP A 45 20.89 -4.38 -5.30
C TRP A 45 20.19 -3.51 -6.32
N ARG A 46 19.38 -4.17 -7.14
CA ARG A 46 18.46 -3.57 -8.09
C ARG A 46 17.06 -3.86 -7.60
N LEU A 47 16.25 -2.84 -7.40
CA LEU A 47 14.88 -2.96 -6.89
C LEU A 47 13.88 -2.50 -7.94
N LEU A 48 12.68 -3.07 -7.93
CA LEU A 48 11.59 -2.72 -8.84
C LEU A 48 10.93 -1.42 -8.38
N LYS A 49 10.56 -0.56 -9.34
CA LYS A 49 9.75 0.66 -9.09
C LYS A 49 8.28 0.36 -8.88
N SER A 50 7.77 -0.73 -9.45
CA SER A 50 6.37 -1.11 -9.26
C SER A 50 6.17 -2.63 -9.28
N LYS A 51 5.06 -3.08 -8.69
CA LYS A 51 4.64 -4.48 -8.67
C LYS A 51 3.11 -4.59 -8.70
N ALA A 52 2.61 -5.28 -9.71
CA ALA A 52 1.20 -5.55 -9.91
C ALA A 52 0.83 -6.93 -9.36
N ILE A 53 -0.29 -7.00 -8.63
CA ILE A 53 -0.83 -8.21 -8.03
C ILE A 53 -2.19 -8.52 -8.66
N TYR A 54 -2.25 -9.62 -9.39
CA TYR A 54 -3.43 -10.13 -10.08
C TYR A 54 -4.03 -11.34 -9.39
N GLY A 55 -5.27 -11.66 -9.72
CA GLY A 55 -5.94 -12.84 -9.22
C GLY A 55 -7.45 -12.70 -9.23
N ALA A 56 -8.13 -13.83 -9.19
CA ALA A 56 -9.58 -13.92 -9.14
C ALA A 56 -10.17 -13.19 -7.92
N ASN A 57 -11.49 -12.98 -7.95
CA ASN A 57 -12.22 -12.52 -6.77
C ASN A 57 -12.02 -13.52 -5.63
N ALA A 58 -11.91 -13.00 -4.41
CA ALA A 58 -11.65 -13.79 -3.21
C ALA A 58 -10.36 -14.63 -3.21
N SER A 59 -9.39 -14.37 -4.11
CA SER A 59 -8.13 -15.13 -4.14
C SER A 59 -7.17 -14.80 -3.01
N GLY A 60 -7.26 -13.60 -2.42
CA GLY A 60 -6.45 -13.18 -1.27
C GLY A 60 -5.54 -11.96 -1.49
N LYS A 61 -5.59 -11.31 -2.67
CA LYS A 61 -4.82 -10.07 -2.97
C LYS A 61 -4.91 -9.04 -1.84
N SER A 62 -6.13 -8.69 -1.44
CA SER A 62 -6.40 -7.76 -0.34
C SER A 62 -5.81 -8.21 1.00
N ASN A 63 -5.75 -9.52 1.27
CA ASN A 63 -5.18 -10.03 2.52
C ASN A 63 -3.66 -9.89 2.56
N ILE A 64 -2.97 -9.95 1.41
CA ILE A 64 -1.53 -9.66 1.36
C ILE A 64 -1.28 -8.18 1.69
N ILE A 65 -2.05 -7.25 1.10
CA ILE A 65 -1.95 -5.81 1.39
C ILE A 65 -2.34 -5.51 2.85
N ARG A 66 -3.40 -6.16 3.37
CA ARG A 66 -3.77 -6.05 4.79
C ARG A 66 -2.69 -6.57 5.73
N GLY A 67 -1.86 -7.52 5.31
CA GLY A 67 -0.71 -7.95 6.10
C GLY A 67 0.29 -6.80 6.33
N MET A 68 0.56 -5.99 5.28
CA MET A 68 1.41 -4.80 5.41
C MET A 68 0.75 -3.77 6.33
N LEU A 69 -0.56 -3.54 6.18
CA LEU A 69 -1.31 -2.64 7.07
C LEU A 69 -1.22 -3.08 8.54
N ALA A 70 -1.40 -4.38 8.81
CA ALA A 70 -1.29 -4.94 10.15
C ALA A 70 0.13 -4.75 10.74
N LEU A 71 1.19 -5.00 9.96
CA LEU A 71 2.56 -4.74 10.38
C LEU A 71 2.74 -3.26 10.78
N ILE A 72 2.29 -2.32 9.93
CA ILE A 72 2.41 -0.88 10.18
C ILE A 72 1.63 -0.47 11.44
N ALA A 73 0.39 -0.95 11.60
CA ALA A 73 -0.45 -0.62 12.74
C ALA A 73 0.15 -1.14 14.06
N ILE A 74 0.60 -2.39 14.09
CA ILE A 74 1.22 -3.00 15.29
C ILE A 74 2.53 -2.28 15.64
N VAL A 75 3.36 -1.94 14.64
CA VAL A 75 4.60 -1.15 14.85
C VAL A 75 4.29 0.26 15.37
N ASN A 76 3.18 0.87 14.99
CA ASN A 76 2.82 2.20 15.46
C ASN A 76 2.29 2.23 16.88
N ASP A 77 1.47 1.24 17.24
CA ASP A 77 0.57 1.37 18.38
C ASP A 77 0.75 0.30 19.46
N SER A 78 1.60 -0.73 19.30
CA SER A 78 1.78 -1.79 20.32
C SER A 78 2.24 -1.33 21.70
N VAL A 79 2.86 -0.14 21.80
CA VAL A 79 3.17 0.49 23.10
C VAL A 79 1.94 1.21 23.69
N LYS A 80 1.11 1.83 22.83
CA LYS A 80 0.03 2.74 23.24
C LYS A 80 -1.33 2.04 23.40
N ASN A 81 -1.57 0.98 22.64
CA ASN A 81 -2.83 0.26 22.58
C ASN A 81 -2.60 -1.24 22.88
N GLU A 82 -3.05 -1.69 24.05
CA GLU A 82 -2.95 -3.10 24.48
C GLU A 82 -3.87 -4.04 23.69
N ARG A 83 -4.75 -3.50 22.84
CA ARG A 83 -5.67 -4.28 22.00
C ARG A 83 -5.22 -4.37 20.55
N ILE A 84 -4.10 -3.73 20.18
CA ILE A 84 -3.68 -3.66 18.76
C ILE A 84 -3.50 -5.04 18.12
N LEU A 85 -2.99 -6.02 18.89
CA LEU A 85 -2.83 -7.39 18.41
C LEU A 85 -4.19 -8.03 18.12
N ARG A 86 -5.17 -7.89 19.02
CA ARG A 86 -6.55 -8.38 18.82
C ARG A 86 -7.28 -7.74 17.66
N GLU A 87 -6.94 -6.48 17.35
CA GLU A 87 -7.56 -5.74 16.25
C GLU A 87 -7.01 -6.16 14.88
N PHE A 88 -5.73 -6.54 14.81
CA PHE A 88 -5.03 -6.76 13.55
C PHE A 88 -4.54 -8.18 13.30
N ILE A 89 -4.48 -9.05 14.31
CA ILE A 89 -4.05 -10.44 14.16
C ILE A 89 -5.25 -11.35 14.02
N GLU A 90 -5.35 -11.96 12.84
CA GLU A 90 -6.35 -12.95 12.50
C GLU A 90 -5.65 -14.11 11.81
N GLU A 91 -5.50 -15.24 12.49
CA GLU A 91 -4.86 -16.45 11.97
C GLU A 91 -5.65 -17.10 10.81
N PHE A 92 -5.02 -18.06 10.12
CA PHE A 92 -5.68 -18.80 9.05
C PHE A 92 -6.68 -19.81 9.61
N LYS A 93 -7.99 -19.57 9.40
CA LYS A 93 -9.06 -20.34 10.06
C LYS A 93 -9.54 -21.60 9.34
N LEU A 94 -9.04 -21.90 8.14
CA LEU A 94 -9.50 -23.09 7.38
C LEU A 94 -8.63 -24.34 7.64
N SER A 95 -7.80 -24.32 8.69
CA SER A 95 -6.93 -25.43 9.07
C SER A 95 -6.75 -25.41 10.57
N SER A 96 -7.21 -26.44 11.29
CA SER A 96 -7.02 -26.56 12.75
C SER A 96 -5.56 -26.59 13.18
N ASP A 97 -4.65 -26.97 12.28
CA ASP A 97 -3.21 -26.90 12.52
C ASP A 97 -2.69 -25.47 12.73
N CYS A 98 -3.48 -24.46 12.35
CA CYS A 98 -3.14 -23.04 12.49
C CYS A 98 -3.70 -22.43 13.78
N ASP A 99 -4.62 -23.12 14.47
CA ASP A 99 -5.27 -22.63 15.67
C ASP A 99 -4.23 -22.33 16.75
N ASN A 100 -4.26 -21.11 17.30
CA ASN A 100 -3.33 -20.62 18.32
C ASN A 100 -1.85 -20.59 17.90
N LYS A 101 -1.54 -20.77 16.60
CA LYS A 101 -0.19 -20.51 16.10
C LYS A 101 -0.07 -19.01 15.83
N PRO A 102 1.09 -18.39 16.13
CA PRO A 102 1.23 -16.97 15.88
C PRO A 102 1.21 -16.67 14.38
N SER A 103 0.75 -15.48 14.01
CA SER A 103 0.92 -14.91 12.68
C SER A 103 2.34 -14.41 12.54
N PHE A 104 2.95 -14.65 11.37
CA PHE A 104 4.32 -14.24 11.04
C PHE A 104 4.31 -12.94 10.23
N PHE A 105 5.17 -12.00 10.59
CA PHE A 105 5.39 -10.76 9.85
C PHE A 105 6.88 -10.45 9.74
N GLN A 106 7.38 -10.17 8.54
CA GLN A 106 8.76 -9.73 8.34
C GLN A 106 8.86 -8.69 7.23
N ILE A 107 9.71 -7.69 7.44
CA ILE A 107 10.03 -6.66 6.46
C ILE A 107 11.55 -6.51 6.32
N MET A 108 12.01 -6.41 5.07
CA MET A 108 13.40 -6.14 4.73
C MET A 108 13.52 -4.77 4.10
N LEU A 109 14.42 -3.95 4.64
CA LEU A 109 14.53 -2.53 4.34
C LEU A 109 15.97 -2.17 3.99
N LEU A 110 16.14 -1.23 3.07
CA LEU A 110 17.39 -0.52 2.83
C LEU A 110 17.24 0.93 3.31
N ILE A 111 17.97 1.31 4.35
CA ILE A 111 17.95 2.66 4.95
C ILE A 111 19.41 3.13 5.07
N ASP A 112 19.73 4.29 4.51
CA ASP A 112 21.08 4.88 4.54
C ASP A 112 22.20 3.91 4.10
N GLY A 113 21.91 3.03 3.13
CA GLY A 113 22.85 2.00 2.64
C GLY A 113 23.01 0.77 3.54
N VAL A 114 22.28 0.69 4.65
CA VAL A 114 22.26 -0.44 5.58
C VAL A 114 21.01 -1.29 5.36
N PHE A 115 21.19 -2.60 5.24
CA PHE A 115 20.08 -3.54 5.20
C PHE A 115 19.61 -3.83 6.62
N TYR A 116 18.30 -3.82 6.82
CA TYR A 116 17.64 -4.24 8.04
C TYR A 116 16.62 -5.32 7.70
N ARG A 117 16.60 -6.38 8.51
CA ARG A 117 15.58 -7.43 8.47
C ARG A 117 14.92 -7.47 9.83
N TYR A 118 13.71 -6.94 9.90
CA TYR A 118 12.91 -6.83 11.10
C TYR A 118 11.67 -7.72 10.97
N GLY A 119 11.30 -8.43 12.03
CA GLY A 119 10.09 -9.21 12.03
C GLY A 119 9.66 -9.65 13.42
N PHE A 120 8.45 -10.17 13.51
CA PHE A 120 7.86 -10.69 14.72
C PHE A 120 6.82 -11.77 14.40
N GLU A 121 6.58 -12.63 15.38
CA GLU A 121 5.45 -13.55 15.41
C GLU A 121 4.57 -13.22 16.62
N ALA A 122 3.27 -13.08 16.40
CA ALA A 122 2.35 -12.74 17.47
C ALA A 122 1.03 -13.50 17.34
N SER A 123 0.46 -13.87 18.48
CA SER A 123 -0.97 -14.21 18.59
C SER A 123 -1.78 -12.93 18.75
N ASP A 124 -3.09 -13.04 18.87
CA ASP A 124 -3.96 -11.92 19.24
C ASP A 124 -3.71 -11.42 20.68
N GLU A 125 -2.91 -12.12 21.50
CA GLU A 125 -2.64 -11.75 22.89
C GLU A 125 -1.20 -11.34 23.21
N GLU A 126 -0.22 -11.87 22.49
CA GLU A 126 1.19 -11.63 22.80
C GLU A 126 2.12 -11.75 21.60
N ILE A 127 3.26 -11.08 21.68
CA ILE A 127 4.40 -11.25 20.80
C ILE A 127 5.21 -12.45 21.29
N THR A 128 5.18 -13.50 20.51
CA THR A 128 5.86 -14.77 20.81
C THR A 128 7.33 -14.73 20.44
N SER A 129 7.68 -14.05 19.35
CA SER A 129 9.06 -13.82 18.91
C SER A 129 9.21 -12.47 18.20
N GLU A 130 10.39 -11.87 18.27
CA GLU A 130 10.70 -10.61 17.57
C GLU A 130 12.20 -10.56 17.29
N TRP A 131 12.59 -10.04 16.13
CA TRP A 131 14.00 -10.00 15.73
C TRP A 131 14.34 -8.76 14.94
N LEU A 132 15.59 -8.33 15.11
CA LEU A 132 16.22 -7.35 14.25
C LEU A 132 17.63 -7.82 13.88
N PHE A 133 17.87 -7.91 12.57
CA PHE A 133 19.18 -8.10 11.98
C PHE A 133 19.53 -6.91 11.10
N GLY A 134 20.82 -6.65 10.93
CA GLY A 134 21.28 -5.62 10.00
C GLY A 134 22.68 -5.84 9.47
N THR A 135 23.11 -5.01 8.52
CA THR A 135 24.42 -5.16 7.83
C THR A 135 25.33 -3.92 7.90
N PRO A 136 25.52 -3.28 9.07
CA PRO A 136 26.31 -2.04 9.19
C PRO A 136 27.76 -2.18 8.69
N GLY A 137 28.30 -3.40 8.66
CA GLY A 137 29.63 -3.73 8.14
C GLY A 137 29.63 -4.73 6.97
N LYS A 138 28.61 -4.72 6.10
CA LYS A 138 28.42 -5.63 4.94
C LYS A 138 28.11 -7.10 5.26
N LYS A 139 28.28 -7.56 6.51
CA LYS A 139 27.83 -8.87 6.99
C LYS A 139 26.57 -8.70 7.83
N GLU A 140 25.63 -9.62 7.69
CA GLU A 140 24.44 -9.65 8.55
C GLU A 140 24.86 -9.99 9.98
N VAL A 141 24.42 -9.17 10.92
CA VAL A 141 24.63 -9.35 12.36
C VAL A 141 23.30 -9.15 13.07
N GLN A 142 23.12 -9.88 14.16
CA GLN A 142 22.00 -9.70 15.06
C GLN A 142 22.14 -8.37 15.81
N PHE A 143 21.05 -7.62 15.91
CA PHE A 143 20.90 -6.44 16.77
C PHE A 143 20.21 -6.88 18.06
N PHE A 144 19.05 -7.53 17.94
CA PHE A 144 18.41 -8.23 19.05
C PHE A 144 17.58 -9.43 18.57
N LEU A 145 17.32 -10.35 19.49
CA LEU A 145 16.29 -11.37 19.41
C LEU A 145 15.45 -11.32 20.67
N ARG A 146 14.17 -11.65 20.53
CA ARG A 146 13.23 -11.80 21.63
C ARG A 146 12.48 -13.10 21.47
N GLU A 147 12.41 -13.85 22.55
CA GLU A 147 11.57 -15.04 22.69
C GLU A 147 10.67 -14.81 23.90
N ARG A 148 9.39 -14.49 23.64
CA ARG A 148 8.42 -14.06 24.66
C ARG A 148 8.96 -12.92 25.53
N SER A 149 9.29 -13.20 26.79
CA SER A 149 9.81 -12.19 27.75
C SER A 149 11.33 -12.04 27.70
N GLU A 150 12.04 -13.01 27.13
CA GLU A 150 13.50 -13.03 27.08
C GLU A 150 14.01 -12.20 25.90
N ILE A 151 15.00 -11.32 26.14
CA ILE A 151 15.55 -10.41 25.12
C ILE A 151 17.08 -10.52 25.09
N TYR A 152 17.61 -10.98 23.96
CA TYR A 152 19.02 -11.15 23.67
C TYR A 152 19.53 -10.02 22.77
N ILE A 153 20.37 -9.15 23.33
CA ILE A 153 20.83 -7.93 22.66
C ILE A 153 22.32 -8.03 22.34
N ASN A 154 22.69 -7.69 21.12
CA ASN A 154 24.09 -7.46 20.75
C ASN A 154 24.50 -6.04 21.12
N ASP A 155 25.04 -5.86 22.32
CA ASP A 155 25.38 -4.54 22.88
C ASP A 155 26.37 -3.74 22.01
N LYS A 156 27.14 -4.39 21.13
CA LYS A 156 28.04 -3.69 20.19
C LYS A 156 27.30 -3.03 19.02
N GLN A 157 26.18 -3.61 18.59
CA GLN A 157 25.42 -3.16 17.42
C GLN A 157 24.12 -2.45 17.79
N PHE A 158 23.60 -2.71 18.99
CA PHE A 158 22.29 -2.23 19.44
C PHE A 158 22.29 -1.84 20.93
N SER A 159 23.23 -0.99 21.32
CA SER A 159 23.37 -0.51 22.71
C SER A 159 22.16 0.30 23.21
N GLU A 160 21.34 0.83 22.30
CA GLU A 160 20.10 1.57 22.64
C GLU A 160 19.07 0.70 23.38
N GLY A 161 19.11 -0.63 23.20
CA GLY A 161 18.21 -1.56 23.88
C GLY A 161 18.73 -2.11 25.21
N SER A 162 20.01 -1.97 25.53
CA SER A 162 20.69 -2.76 26.59
C SER A 162 20.07 -2.62 27.99
N LYS A 163 19.52 -1.44 28.31
CA LYS A 163 18.89 -1.15 29.62
C LYS A 163 17.44 -1.60 29.73
N LEU A 164 16.87 -2.15 28.67
CA LEU A 164 15.44 -2.45 28.54
C LEU A 164 15.14 -3.96 28.56
N ARG A 165 16.16 -4.78 28.84
CA ARG A 165 15.99 -6.23 29.05
C ARG A 165 14.95 -6.47 30.14
N GLY A 166 13.88 -7.20 29.81
CA GLY A 166 12.80 -7.53 30.74
C GLY A 166 11.84 -6.37 31.09
N LEU A 167 11.96 -5.19 30.44
CA LEU A 167 11.08 -4.04 30.66
C LEU A 167 10.04 -3.86 29.54
N VAL A 168 9.64 -4.96 28.91
CA VAL A 168 8.75 -4.96 27.73
C VAL A 168 7.51 -5.79 28.04
N ARG A 169 6.35 -5.19 27.81
CA ARG A 169 5.06 -5.88 27.92
C ARG A 169 4.95 -6.99 26.88
N LYS A 170 4.22 -8.06 27.20
CA LYS A 170 4.11 -9.25 26.32
C LYS A 170 3.52 -8.92 24.95
N ASP A 171 2.71 -7.88 24.86
CA ASP A 171 1.96 -7.42 23.68
C ASP A 171 2.54 -6.13 23.05
N SER A 172 3.66 -5.61 23.56
CA SER A 172 4.38 -4.46 22.99
C SER A 172 5.64 -4.89 22.26
N LEU A 173 5.91 -4.38 21.06
CA LEU A 173 7.16 -4.69 20.32
C LEU A 173 8.37 -4.02 20.98
N PHE A 174 9.46 -4.76 21.17
CA PHE A 174 10.70 -4.27 21.73
C PHE A 174 11.28 -3.12 20.91
N LEU A 175 11.28 -3.23 19.57
CA LEU A 175 11.71 -2.16 18.66
C LEU A 175 11.01 -0.83 18.99
N THR A 176 9.70 -0.89 19.26
CA THR A 176 8.88 0.29 19.49
C THR A 176 9.02 0.86 20.91
N VAL A 177 9.32 0.01 21.89
CA VAL A 177 9.71 0.45 23.25
C VAL A 177 11.08 1.14 23.23
N VAL A 178 12.04 0.61 22.48
CA VAL A 178 13.36 1.24 22.33
C VAL A 178 13.21 2.60 21.62
N LYS A 179 12.38 2.68 20.56
CA LYS A 179 12.02 3.96 19.91
C LYS A 179 11.43 4.97 20.91
N SER A 180 10.47 4.57 21.75
CA SER A 180 9.81 5.50 22.68
C SER A 180 10.76 6.09 23.72
N LEU A 181 11.91 5.43 23.93
CA LEU A 181 13.02 5.89 24.77
C LEU A 181 14.17 6.50 23.96
N ASN A 182 13.88 7.00 22.75
CA ASN A 182 14.78 7.72 21.85
C ASN A 182 15.91 6.88 21.25
N GLY A 183 15.72 5.57 21.04
CA GLY A 183 16.65 4.76 20.24
C GLY A 183 16.66 5.21 18.77
N GLU A 184 17.84 5.54 18.26
CA GLU A 184 18.02 6.09 16.92
C GLU A 184 17.80 5.06 15.82
N VAL A 185 18.34 3.85 15.97
CA VAL A 185 18.18 2.77 14.98
C VAL A 185 16.71 2.36 14.93
N SER A 186 16.10 2.15 16.09
CA SER A 186 14.69 1.85 16.22
C SER A 186 13.81 2.93 15.61
N LYS A 187 14.11 4.20 15.88
CA LYS A 187 13.43 5.34 15.26
C LYS A 187 13.54 5.29 13.74
N LYS A 188 14.74 5.17 13.17
CA LYS A 188 14.92 5.08 11.71
C LYS A 188 14.09 3.98 11.05
N ILE A 189 14.07 2.78 11.64
CA ILE A 189 13.32 1.65 11.10
C ILE A 189 11.81 1.91 11.21
N THR A 190 11.33 2.34 12.38
CA THR A 190 9.90 2.62 12.56
C THR A 190 9.42 3.79 11.72
N ASP A 191 10.22 4.84 11.55
CA ASP A 191 9.90 6.00 10.71
C ASP A 191 9.82 5.57 9.23
N PHE A 192 10.70 4.67 8.76
CA PHE A 192 10.57 4.10 7.42
C PHE A 192 9.28 3.29 7.27
N ILE A 193 8.98 2.38 8.21
CA ILE A 193 7.74 1.58 8.18
C ILE A 193 6.51 2.50 8.14
N ASN A 194 6.53 3.57 8.92
CA ASN A 194 5.45 4.55 9.00
C ASN A 194 5.30 5.43 7.75
N SER A 195 6.37 5.55 6.96
CA SER A 195 6.30 6.26 5.68
C SER A 195 5.55 5.47 4.60
N ILE A 196 5.37 4.16 4.77
CA ILE A 196 4.68 3.31 3.81
C ILE A 196 3.19 3.67 3.82
N ALA A 197 2.69 4.18 2.70
CA ALA A 197 1.26 4.44 2.55
C ALA A 197 0.54 3.16 2.11
N VAL A 198 -0.53 2.78 2.81
CA VAL A 198 -1.41 1.69 2.42
C VAL A 198 -2.82 2.23 2.30
N ILE A 199 -3.38 2.27 1.09
CA ILE A 199 -4.72 2.79 0.84
C ILE A 199 -5.58 1.77 0.10
N SER A 200 -6.88 1.83 0.33
CA SER A 200 -7.86 1.20 -0.54
C SER A 200 -8.16 2.12 -1.72
N GLY A 201 -8.34 1.55 -2.91
CA GLY A 201 -8.80 2.26 -4.10
C GLY A 201 -10.30 2.59 -4.07
N LEU A 202 -11.01 2.20 -3.02
CA LEU A 202 -12.37 2.64 -2.70
C LEU A 202 -12.34 3.93 -1.87
N PHE A 203 -13.46 4.65 -1.81
CA PHE A 203 -13.58 5.85 -0.98
C PHE A 203 -13.27 5.52 0.49
N VAL A 204 -12.29 6.20 1.07
CA VAL A 204 -11.93 6.12 2.47
C VAL A 204 -11.90 7.52 3.06
N GLN A 205 -12.71 7.74 4.10
CA GLN A 205 -12.88 9.05 4.73
C GLN A 205 -11.55 9.67 5.17
N GLU A 206 -10.62 8.88 5.73
CA GLU A 206 -9.30 9.37 6.17
C GLU A 206 -8.43 9.88 5.01
N VAL A 207 -8.45 9.17 3.87
CA VAL A 207 -7.71 9.57 2.66
C VAL A 207 -8.28 10.88 2.11
N TYR A 208 -9.60 11.02 2.12
CA TYR A 208 -10.26 12.27 1.75
C TYR A 208 -9.86 13.43 2.68
N HIS A 209 -9.85 13.23 4.01
CA HIS A 209 -9.41 14.27 4.95
C HIS A 209 -7.94 14.67 4.75
N ASN A 210 -7.07 13.70 4.42
CA ASN A 210 -5.69 13.98 4.04
C ASN A 210 -5.65 14.88 2.79
N ALA A 211 -6.41 14.56 1.75
CA ALA A 211 -6.47 15.36 0.54
C ALA A 211 -6.97 16.80 0.78
N LEU A 212 -7.92 17.00 1.71
CA LEU A 212 -8.33 18.34 2.12
C LEU A 212 -7.21 19.14 2.76
N SER A 213 -6.28 18.49 3.47
CA SER A 213 -5.15 19.20 4.09
C SER A 213 -4.19 19.79 3.05
N TYR A 214 -4.06 19.17 1.87
CA TYR A 214 -3.24 19.65 0.75
C TYR A 214 -3.87 20.86 0.03
N LEU A 215 -5.13 21.20 0.32
CA LEU A 215 -5.76 22.41 -0.22
C LEU A 215 -5.40 23.68 0.57
N LYS A 216 -4.71 23.56 1.72
CA LYS A 216 -4.34 24.69 2.58
C LYS A 216 -3.15 25.48 2.02
N GLU A 217 -2.14 24.78 1.53
CA GLU A 217 -0.94 25.38 0.95
C GLU A 217 -1.11 25.57 -0.56
N GLU A 218 -0.90 26.78 -1.06
CA GLU A 218 -1.16 27.13 -2.47
C GLU A 218 -0.29 26.33 -3.45
N THR A 219 0.92 25.95 -3.05
CA THR A 219 1.83 25.12 -3.88
C THR A 219 1.28 23.72 -4.08
N ASP A 220 0.82 23.09 -3.00
CA ASP A 220 0.30 21.72 -3.01
C ASP A 220 -1.03 21.68 -3.74
N ARG A 221 -1.92 22.63 -3.42
CA ARG A 221 -3.21 22.82 -4.09
C ARG A 221 -3.06 22.92 -5.61
N ARG A 222 -2.08 23.69 -6.10
CA ARG A 222 -1.81 23.80 -7.56
C ARG A 222 -1.38 22.48 -8.18
N ARG A 223 -0.56 21.68 -7.49
CA ARG A 223 -0.16 20.34 -7.97
C ARG A 223 -1.37 19.41 -8.04
N ILE A 224 -2.25 19.44 -7.04
CA ILE A 224 -3.50 18.67 -7.05
C ILE A 224 -4.40 19.09 -8.21
N VAL A 225 -4.60 20.39 -8.43
CA VAL A 225 -5.38 20.89 -9.59
C VAL A 225 -4.78 20.41 -10.91
N GLU A 226 -3.45 20.46 -11.05
CA GLU A 226 -2.78 20.01 -12.27
C GLU A 226 -2.95 18.50 -12.48
N MET A 227 -2.85 17.69 -11.42
CA MET A 227 -3.13 16.25 -11.51
C MET A 227 -4.57 15.98 -11.95
N LEU A 228 -5.55 16.72 -11.42
CA LEU A 228 -6.96 16.60 -11.83
C LEU A 228 -7.20 17.00 -13.29
N LYS A 229 -6.45 17.99 -13.79
CA LYS A 229 -6.50 18.40 -15.21
C LYS A 229 -5.87 17.35 -16.13
N ILE A 230 -4.68 16.86 -15.79
CA ILE A 230 -3.98 15.82 -16.55
C ILE A 230 -4.78 14.51 -16.58
N ALA A 231 -5.53 14.23 -15.50
CA ALA A 231 -6.46 13.11 -15.41
C ALA A 231 -7.78 13.31 -16.17
N ASP A 232 -7.94 14.43 -16.89
CA ASP A 232 -9.11 14.76 -17.71
C ASP A 232 -10.45 14.76 -16.95
N THR A 233 -10.44 15.26 -15.71
CA THR A 233 -11.64 15.31 -14.85
C THR A 233 -12.59 16.47 -15.20
N GLY A 234 -12.16 17.40 -16.06
CA GLY A 234 -12.85 18.67 -16.33
C GLY A 234 -12.62 19.78 -15.30
N ILE A 235 -12.14 19.42 -14.09
CA ILE A 235 -11.93 20.35 -12.98
C ILE A 235 -10.79 21.33 -13.32
N GLN A 236 -11.09 22.63 -13.29
CA GLN A 236 -10.15 23.71 -13.56
C GLN A 236 -9.51 24.30 -12.30
N ASP A 237 -10.21 24.22 -11.17
CA ASP A 237 -9.74 24.64 -9.85
C ASP A 237 -10.49 23.88 -8.75
N ILE A 238 -9.89 23.72 -7.58
CA ILE A 238 -10.53 23.17 -6.38
C ILE A 238 -10.10 23.94 -5.13
N ARG A 239 -11.06 24.25 -4.25
CA ARG A 239 -10.84 25.00 -3.00
C ARG A 239 -11.77 24.53 -1.89
N LYS A 240 -11.27 24.60 -0.65
CA LYS A 240 -12.10 24.56 0.55
C LYS A 240 -12.63 25.98 0.79
N ILE A 241 -13.94 26.13 0.94
CA ILE A 241 -14.63 27.40 1.21
C ILE A 241 -15.33 27.26 2.55
N ASP A 242 -14.97 28.07 3.53
CA ASP A 242 -15.67 28.12 4.80
C ASP A 242 -17.00 28.88 4.62
N ILE A 243 -18.13 28.25 4.95
CA ILE A 243 -19.43 28.90 5.03
C ILE A 243 -19.55 29.44 6.47
N PRO A 244 -19.68 30.76 6.65
CA PRO A 244 -19.91 31.34 7.97
C PRO A 244 -21.17 30.73 8.60
N ASP A 245 -21.09 30.31 9.87
CA ASP A 245 -22.24 29.83 10.61
C ASP A 245 -23.26 30.98 10.76
N PRO A 246 -24.50 30.84 10.26
CA PRO A 246 -25.53 31.87 10.41
C PRO A 246 -25.89 32.17 11.89
N HIS A 247 -25.45 31.32 12.83
CA HIS A 247 -25.78 31.42 14.26
C HIS A 247 -24.63 31.87 15.17
N GLU A 248 -23.46 32.25 14.63
CA GLU A 248 -22.34 32.75 15.46
C GLU A 248 -22.52 34.19 16.00
N SER A 249 -23.68 34.82 15.76
CA SER A 249 -24.05 36.12 16.32
C SER A 249 -25.06 36.03 17.47
N ASP A 250 -24.96 35.06 18.37
CA ASP A 250 -25.47 35.26 19.73
C ASP A 250 -24.79 34.34 20.75
N GLY A 251 -24.26 34.95 21.81
CA GLY A 251 -23.46 34.28 22.84
C GLY A 251 -24.27 33.23 23.61
N GLY A 252 -23.96 31.96 23.39
CA GLY A 252 -24.50 30.85 24.17
C GLY A 252 -23.55 29.67 24.22
N HIS A 253 -22.92 29.45 25.37
CA HIS A 253 -22.14 28.26 25.65
C HIS A 253 -23.05 27.01 25.58
N SER A 254 -22.85 26.18 24.55
CA SER A 254 -23.34 24.80 24.54
C SER A 254 -22.16 23.84 24.37
N THR A 255 -21.95 23.03 25.40
CA THR A 255 -20.99 21.94 25.45
C THR A 255 -21.67 20.68 24.94
N ASP A 256 -21.63 20.43 23.63
CA ASP A 256 -21.96 19.12 23.05
C ASP A 256 -21.02 18.80 21.89
N THR A 257 -20.06 17.92 22.16
CA THR A 257 -19.05 17.42 21.22
C THR A 257 -19.55 16.15 20.50
N LYS A 258 -20.57 16.29 19.66
CA LYS A 258 -20.90 15.30 18.62
C LYS A 258 -21.33 15.98 17.33
N GLY A 259 -20.44 15.96 16.33
CA GLY A 259 -20.77 16.21 14.93
C GLY A 259 -20.99 17.67 14.51
N LYS A 260 -20.13 18.60 14.92
CA LYS A 260 -20.06 19.90 14.24
C LYS A 260 -19.61 19.67 12.80
N ASN A 261 -20.48 19.95 11.82
CA ASN A 261 -20.05 20.29 10.48
C ASN A 261 -19.13 21.50 10.63
N ASP A 262 -17.82 21.32 10.49
CA ASP A 262 -16.91 22.41 10.19
C ASP A 262 -17.48 23.06 8.94
N GLY A 263 -18.08 24.26 9.04
CA GLY A 263 -19.00 24.89 8.08
C GLY A 263 -18.47 25.06 6.66
N SER A 264 -17.38 24.42 6.30
CA SER A 264 -16.78 24.37 4.98
C SER A 264 -17.45 23.44 3.98
N ILE A 265 -17.44 23.88 2.72
CA ILE A 265 -17.69 23.04 1.55
C ILE A 265 -16.45 23.00 0.68
N VAL A 266 -16.28 21.91 -0.07
CA VAL A 266 -15.27 21.84 -1.12
C VAL A 266 -15.95 22.20 -2.43
N ALA A 267 -15.43 23.22 -3.10
CA ALA A 267 -15.96 23.70 -4.36
C ALA A 267 -14.95 23.47 -5.49
N THR A 268 -15.45 23.03 -6.63
CA THR A 268 -14.69 22.90 -7.88
C THR A 268 -15.13 23.97 -8.87
N ALA A 269 -14.22 24.37 -9.77
CA ALA A 269 -14.53 25.25 -10.88
C ALA A 269 -14.41 24.48 -12.21
N HIS A 270 -15.38 24.66 -13.10
CA HIS A 270 -15.41 24.03 -14.42
C HIS A 270 -15.58 25.07 -15.52
N GLN A 271 -15.11 24.76 -16.72
CA GLN A 271 -15.28 25.62 -17.89
C GLN A 271 -16.71 25.55 -18.42
N ARG A 272 -17.36 26.71 -18.53
CA ARG A 272 -18.67 26.89 -19.17
C ARG A 272 -18.49 27.69 -20.46
N ILE A 273 -19.12 27.22 -21.53
CA ILE A 273 -19.10 27.87 -22.85
C ILE A 273 -20.50 28.42 -23.15
N ASP A 274 -20.58 29.68 -23.55
CA ASP A 274 -21.78 30.20 -24.20
C ASP A 274 -21.76 29.79 -25.68
N GLU A 275 -22.70 28.96 -26.11
CA GLU A 275 -22.71 28.40 -27.48
C GLU A 275 -22.86 29.48 -28.57
N LYS A 276 -23.48 30.63 -28.24
CA LYS A 276 -23.71 31.71 -29.20
C LYS A 276 -22.51 32.62 -29.33
N THR A 277 -21.90 33.01 -28.21
CA THR A 277 -20.77 33.95 -28.20
C THR A 277 -19.41 33.24 -28.25
N GLN A 278 -19.38 31.92 -27.99
CA GLN A 278 -18.17 31.12 -27.79
C GLN A 278 -17.31 31.60 -26.61
N GLU A 279 -17.87 32.42 -25.71
CA GLU A 279 -17.19 32.92 -24.53
C GLU A 279 -17.02 31.81 -23.48
N ARG A 280 -15.85 31.77 -22.83
CA ARG A 280 -15.48 30.78 -21.81
C ARG A 280 -15.45 31.44 -20.44
N THR A 281 -16.28 30.95 -19.51
CA THR A 281 -16.31 31.37 -18.10
C THR A 281 -16.08 30.18 -17.17
N LEU A 282 -15.87 30.43 -15.87
CA LEU A 282 -15.84 29.39 -14.85
C LEU A 282 -17.16 29.37 -14.08
N VAL A 283 -17.64 28.16 -13.77
CA VAL A 283 -18.80 27.93 -12.91
C VAL A 283 -18.42 26.99 -11.76
N GLY A 284 -18.92 27.28 -10.56
CA GLY A 284 -18.64 26.52 -9.35
C GLY A 284 -19.62 25.38 -9.12
N PHE A 285 -19.14 24.27 -8.57
CA PHE A 285 -19.95 23.12 -8.16
C PHE A 285 -19.58 22.62 -6.76
N ASP A 286 -20.51 21.94 -6.09
CA ASP A 286 -20.26 21.24 -4.83
C ASP A 286 -19.54 19.92 -5.16
N PHE A 287 -18.31 19.77 -4.66
CA PHE A 287 -17.45 18.63 -4.98
C PHE A 287 -18.11 17.29 -4.66
N MET A 288 -18.75 17.17 -3.49
CA MET A 288 -19.30 15.89 -3.04
C MET A 288 -20.56 15.51 -3.80
N LYS A 289 -21.37 16.51 -4.20
CA LYS A 289 -22.64 16.28 -4.88
C LYS A 289 -22.52 16.14 -6.40
N ASN A 290 -21.62 16.88 -7.02
CA ASN A 290 -21.60 17.05 -8.47
C ASN A 290 -20.47 16.30 -9.16
N GLU A 291 -19.35 16.04 -8.49
CA GLU A 291 -18.22 15.36 -9.15
C GLU A 291 -18.45 13.86 -9.29
N SER A 292 -17.85 13.30 -10.35
CA SER A 292 -17.85 11.85 -10.57
C SER A 292 -17.02 11.13 -9.51
N GLU A 293 -17.33 9.85 -9.28
CA GLU A 293 -16.55 9.01 -8.36
C GLU A 293 -15.07 8.86 -8.80
N GLY A 294 -14.80 8.90 -10.11
CA GLY A 294 -13.43 8.88 -10.63
C GLY A 294 -12.68 10.18 -10.31
N SER A 295 -13.34 11.34 -10.44
CA SER A 295 -12.76 12.64 -10.07
C SER A 295 -12.49 12.73 -8.57
N LYS A 296 -13.42 12.23 -7.74
CA LYS A 296 -13.25 12.18 -6.27
C LYS A 296 -12.08 11.30 -5.87
N LYS A 297 -12.01 10.09 -6.43
CA LYS A 297 -10.89 9.17 -6.21
C LYS A 297 -9.56 9.81 -6.65
N MET A 298 -9.52 10.47 -7.81
CA MET A 298 -8.30 11.11 -8.29
C MET A 298 -7.83 12.21 -7.31
N PHE A 299 -8.76 13.02 -6.81
CA PHE A 299 -8.46 14.01 -5.76
C PHE A 299 -7.89 13.36 -4.50
N GLU A 300 -8.51 12.27 -4.03
CA GLU A 300 -8.10 11.54 -2.83
C GLU A 300 -6.69 10.95 -2.92
N ILE A 301 -6.34 10.35 -4.05
CA ILE A 301 -5.04 9.67 -4.18
C ILE A 301 -3.90 10.60 -4.63
N SER A 302 -4.22 11.77 -5.19
CA SER A 302 -3.21 12.71 -5.71
C SER A 302 -2.16 13.09 -4.66
N PRO A 303 -2.51 13.47 -3.41
CA PRO A 303 -1.54 13.73 -2.36
C PRO A 303 -0.64 12.54 -2.05
N VAL A 304 -1.20 11.33 -2.05
CA VAL A 304 -0.46 10.09 -1.76
C VAL A 304 0.58 9.84 -2.85
N ILE A 305 0.21 10.00 -4.12
CA ILE A 305 1.13 9.85 -5.26
C ILE A 305 2.23 10.91 -5.23
N LEU A 306 1.89 12.18 -4.98
CA LEU A 306 2.87 13.27 -4.90
C LEU A 306 3.86 13.02 -3.77
N TYR A 307 3.36 12.76 -2.56
CA TYR A 307 4.21 12.47 -1.40
C TYR A 307 5.12 11.26 -1.65
N ALA A 308 4.59 10.20 -2.25
CA ALA A 308 5.38 9.00 -2.54
C ALA A 308 6.55 9.29 -3.47
N LEU A 309 6.31 10.02 -4.57
CA LEU A 309 7.33 10.38 -5.54
C LEU A 309 8.35 11.38 -4.99
N GLU A 310 7.93 12.30 -4.12
CA GLU A 310 8.79 13.32 -3.52
C GLU A 310 9.64 12.78 -2.37
N ALA A 311 9.04 12.00 -1.48
CA ALA A 311 9.72 11.43 -0.32
C ALA A 311 10.43 10.09 -0.62
N GLY A 312 10.13 9.46 -1.76
CA GLY A 312 10.61 8.12 -2.07
C GLY A 312 9.96 7.02 -1.23
N ALA A 313 8.76 7.29 -0.71
CA ALA A 313 8.03 6.38 0.16
C ALA A 313 7.37 5.26 -0.66
N PRO A 314 7.34 4.00 -0.18
CA PRO A 314 6.55 2.94 -0.80
C PRO A 314 5.05 3.20 -0.64
N VAL A 315 4.28 2.84 -1.67
CA VAL A 315 2.82 2.93 -1.70
C VAL A 315 2.24 1.57 -2.04
N PHE A 316 1.23 1.16 -1.27
CA PHE A 316 0.38 0.00 -1.51
C PHE A 316 -1.04 0.48 -1.80
N ILE A 317 -1.60 0.11 -2.95
CA ILE A 317 -3.01 0.39 -3.30
C ILE A 317 -3.74 -0.92 -3.58
N ASP A 318 -4.75 -1.23 -2.76
CA ASP A 318 -5.70 -2.31 -3.08
C ASP A 318 -6.78 -1.79 -4.04
N GLU A 319 -7.34 -2.63 -4.90
CA GLU A 319 -8.33 -2.23 -5.93
C GLU A 319 -7.94 -0.95 -6.70
N PHE A 320 -6.69 -0.89 -7.16
CA PHE A 320 -6.14 0.31 -7.79
C PHE A 320 -6.96 0.80 -8.98
N ASP A 321 -7.53 -0.12 -9.77
CA ASP A 321 -8.37 0.16 -10.94
C ASP A 321 -9.78 0.64 -10.61
N ALA A 322 -10.27 0.48 -9.38
CA ALA A 322 -11.64 0.84 -9.04
C ALA A 322 -11.95 2.30 -9.41
N ARG A 323 -13.08 2.56 -10.08
CA ARG A 323 -13.53 3.91 -10.50
C ARG A 323 -12.62 4.66 -11.50
N PHE A 324 -11.49 4.11 -11.92
CA PHE A 324 -10.63 4.72 -12.92
C PHE A 324 -10.83 4.13 -14.30
N HIS A 325 -10.61 4.97 -15.31
CA HIS A 325 -10.48 4.51 -16.68
C HIS A 325 -9.12 3.80 -16.86
N PRO A 326 -9.04 2.67 -17.61
CA PRO A 326 -7.80 1.91 -17.80
C PRO A 326 -6.61 2.71 -18.36
N LEU A 327 -6.87 3.77 -19.13
CA LEU A 327 -5.79 4.65 -19.62
C LEU A 327 -5.17 5.50 -18.49
N LEU A 328 -5.97 5.88 -17.49
CA LEU A 328 -5.49 6.66 -16.34
C LEU A 328 -4.62 5.78 -15.43
N THR A 329 -5.07 4.55 -15.12
CA THR A 329 -4.27 3.58 -14.36
C THR A 329 -2.94 3.30 -15.06
N LYS A 330 -2.96 3.13 -16.39
CA LYS A 330 -1.73 2.97 -17.19
C LYS A 330 -0.80 4.17 -17.06
N LYS A 331 -1.30 5.40 -17.18
CA LYS A 331 -0.50 6.62 -17.04
C LYS A 331 0.12 6.78 -15.66
N LEU A 332 -0.59 6.40 -14.61
CA LEU A 332 -0.04 6.41 -13.24
C LEU A 332 1.05 5.36 -13.05
N VAL A 333 0.90 4.15 -13.60
CA VAL A 333 1.97 3.14 -13.58
C VAL A 333 3.18 3.61 -14.39
N GLU A 334 2.97 4.22 -15.56
CA GLU A 334 4.03 4.83 -16.38
C GLU A 334 4.78 5.93 -15.60
N LEU A 335 4.07 6.76 -14.82
CA LEU A 335 4.69 7.78 -13.96
C LEU A 335 5.64 7.16 -12.93
N PHE A 336 5.20 6.13 -12.20
CA PHE A 336 6.07 5.41 -11.25
C PHE A 336 7.21 4.67 -11.94
N ASN A 337 7.02 4.20 -13.17
CA ASN A 337 8.04 3.53 -13.98
C ASN A 337 8.89 4.51 -14.82
N SER A 338 8.79 5.82 -14.59
CA SER A 338 9.55 6.83 -15.33
C SER A 338 10.82 7.28 -14.60
N ASP A 339 11.65 8.05 -15.29
CA ASP A 339 12.85 8.68 -14.70
C ASP A 339 12.53 9.78 -13.68
N VAL A 340 11.29 10.24 -13.61
CA VAL A 340 10.84 11.18 -12.56
C VAL A 340 10.87 10.48 -11.20
N ASN A 341 10.43 9.22 -11.13
CA ASN A 341 10.51 8.43 -9.92
C ASN A 341 11.96 7.99 -9.63
N LYS A 342 12.57 8.56 -8.60
CA LYS A 342 13.96 8.26 -8.21
C LYS A 342 14.07 7.05 -7.28
N ASN A 343 13.13 6.91 -6.34
CA ASN A 343 13.30 6.00 -5.21
C ASN A 343 11.97 5.45 -4.63
N SER A 344 10.81 5.89 -5.12
CA SER A 344 9.51 5.39 -4.67
C SER A 344 9.18 4.02 -5.29
N GLN A 345 8.32 3.28 -4.60
CA GLN A 345 7.91 1.94 -5.01
C GLN A 345 6.39 1.82 -4.97
N PHE A 346 5.78 1.39 -6.06
CA PHE A 346 4.34 1.28 -6.20
C PHE A 346 3.87 -0.17 -6.31
N ILE A 347 3.31 -0.68 -5.23
CA ILE A 347 2.75 -2.03 -5.16
C ILE A 347 1.23 -1.90 -5.24
N PHE A 348 0.57 -2.63 -6.13
CA PHE A 348 -0.87 -2.51 -6.28
C PHE A 348 -1.55 -3.83 -6.62
N ALA A 349 -2.75 -4.01 -6.09
CA ALA A 349 -3.65 -5.08 -6.50
C ALA A 349 -4.66 -4.53 -7.50
N THR A 350 -4.91 -5.29 -8.57
CA THR A 350 -5.80 -4.83 -9.64
C THR A 350 -6.48 -5.98 -10.37
N HIS A 351 -7.62 -5.67 -11.00
CA HIS A 351 -8.28 -6.52 -11.97
C HIS A 351 -8.12 -6.03 -13.42
N ASP A 352 -7.50 -4.86 -13.64
CA ASP A 352 -7.33 -4.27 -14.96
C ASP A 352 -6.24 -4.98 -15.78
N THR A 353 -6.68 -5.75 -16.78
CA THR A 353 -5.77 -6.52 -17.63
C THR A 353 -5.05 -5.68 -18.66
N ASN A 354 -5.43 -4.42 -18.88
CA ASN A 354 -4.72 -3.49 -19.78
C ASN A 354 -3.31 -3.16 -19.28
N LEU A 355 -3.05 -3.35 -17.98
CA LEU A 355 -1.74 -3.17 -17.36
C LEU A 355 -0.81 -4.40 -17.59
N LEU A 356 -1.34 -5.55 -18.04
CA LEU A 356 -0.56 -6.74 -18.42
C LEU A 356 0.10 -6.57 -19.81
N ASP A 357 0.93 -5.54 -19.93
CA ASP A 357 1.63 -5.16 -21.16
C ASP A 357 3.15 -5.31 -21.00
N SER A 358 3.77 -6.07 -21.90
CA SER A 358 5.23 -6.27 -21.96
C SER A 358 6.04 -4.99 -22.20
N ASN A 359 5.38 -3.92 -22.65
CA ASN A 359 5.98 -2.59 -22.80
C ASN A 359 5.80 -1.71 -21.56
N LEU A 360 5.01 -2.14 -20.57
CA LEU A 360 4.75 -1.43 -19.33
C LEU A 360 5.44 -2.10 -18.13
N LEU A 361 5.34 -3.43 -18.04
CA LEU A 361 5.80 -4.22 -16.89
C LEU A 361 6.76 -5.33 -17.30
N ARG A 362 7.80 -5.53 -16.48
CA ARG A 362 8.65 -6.72 -16.51
C ARG A 362 7.91 -7.92 -15.91
N ARG A 363 8.36 -9.14 -16.22
CA ARG A 363 7.75 -10.37 -15.66
C ARG A 363 7.87 -10.46 -14.13
N ASP A 364 8.95 -9.96 -13.55
CA ASP A 364 9.17 -9.91 -12.09
C ASP A 364 8.35 -8.81 -11.39
N GLN A 365 7.73 -7.90 -12.15
CA GLN A 365 6.75 -6.93 -11.65
C GLN A 365 5.31 -7.47 -11.68
N ILE A 366 5.05 -8.59 -12.35
CA ILE A 366 3.71 -9.18 -12.44
C ILE A 366 3.67 -10.38 -11.48
N CYS A 367 2.75 -10.32 -10.52
CA CYS A 367 2.52 -11.38 -9.55
C CYS A 367 1.04 -11.78 -9.56
N PHE A 368 0.77 -13.01 -9.15
CA PHE A 368 -0.55 -13.60 -9.11
C PHE A 368 -0.84 -14.13 -7.71
N VAL A 369 -2.12 -14.14 -7.35
CA VAL A 369 -2.63 -14.76 -6.14
C VAL A 369 -3.76 -15.71 -6.52
N GLU A 370 -3.60 -16.97 -6.14
CA GLU A 370 -4.65 -17.98 -6.28
C GLU A 370 -4.93 -18.68 -4.95
N LYS A 371 -6.09 -19.31 -4.83
CA LYS A 371 -6.41 -20.19 -3.70
C LYS A 371 -6.20 -21.63 -4.09
N ASP A 372 -5.59 -22.39 -3.19
CA ASP A 372 -5.60 -23.84 -3.28
C ASP A 372 -6.96 -24.43 -2.86
N LYS A 373 -7.06 -25.77 -2.93
CA LYS A 373 -8.26 -26.50 -2.53
C LYS A 373 -8.60 -26.39 -1.04
N GLY A 374 -7.62 -26.06 -0.19
CA GLY A 374 -7.82 -25.79 1.24
C GLY A 374 -8.20 -24.33 1.53
N GLY A 375 -8.32 -23.49 0.50
CA GLY A 375 -8.66 -22.08 0.61
C GLY A 375 -7.48 -21.18 1.00
N ALA A 376 -6.25 -21.71 1.06
CA ALA A 376 -5.05 -20.93 1.33
C ALA A 376 -4.58 -20.20 0.07
N SER A 377 -4.21 -18.93 0.25
CA SER A 377 -3.69 -18.06 -0.80
C SER A 377 -2.21 -18.31 -1.06
N HIS A 378 -1.86 -18.48 -2.34
CA HIS A 378 -0.49 -18.63 -2.82
C HIS A 378 -0.14 -17.45 -3.72
N PHE A 379 0.98 -16.79 -3.42
CA PHE A 379 1.53 -15.65 -4.17
C PHE A 379 2.75 -16.09 -4.97
N TYR A 380 2.75 -15.81 -6.28
CA TYR A 380 3.85 -16.19 -7.17
C TYR A 380 4.02 -15.19 -8.32
N SER A 381 5.23 -15.11 -8.86
CA SER A 381 5.56 -14.19 -9.96
C SER A 381 5.41 -14.83 -11.34
N LEU A 382 5.04 -14.02 -12.34
CA LEU A 382 5.13 -14.41 -13.75
C LEU A 382 6.57 -14.83 -14.15
N ALA A 383 7.59 -14.29 -13.48
CA ALA A 383 8.99 -14.66 -13.71
C ALA A 383 9.32 -16.11 -13.34
N GLU A 384 8.50 -16.77 -12.52
CA GLU A 384 8.70 -18.17 -12.11
C GLU A 384 8.24 -19.16 -13.20
N PHE A 385 7.43 -18.71 -14.15
CA PHE A 385 6.95 -19.55 -15.26
C PHE A 385 8.05 -19.77 -16.30
N LYS A 386 8.39 -21.05 -16.53
CA LYS A 386 9.32 -21.46 -17.59
C LYS A 386 8.69 -21.29 -18.97
N GLY A 387 9.47 -20.83 -19.94
CA GLY A 387 9.06 -20.77 -21.35
C GLY A 387 8.17 -19.58 -21.73
N VAL A 388 7.89 -18.65 -20.82
CA VAL A 388 7.25 -17.37 -21.19
C VAL A 388 8.20 -16.57 -22.07
N ARG A 389 7.83 -16.38 -23.33
CA ARG A 389 8.62 -15.60 -24.29
C ARG A 389 8.56 -14.12 -23.93
N ASN A 390 9.64 -13.38 -24.20
CA ASN A 390 9.70 -11.95 -23.93
C ASN A 390 8.66 -11.16 -24.75
N ASP A 391 8.27 -11.66 -25.92
CA ASP A 391 7.26 -11.07 -26.81
C ASP A 391 5.83 -11.61 -26.60
N ALA A 392 5.62 -12.40 -25.55
CA ALA A 392 4.29 -12.91 -25.23
C ALA A 392 3.33 -11.78 -24.88
N SER A 393 2.06 -11.94 -25.24
CA SER A 393 0.99 -11.07 -24.77
C SER A 393 0.56 -11.55 -23.39
N TYR A 394 1.08 -10.91 -22.34
CA TYR A 394 0.80 -11.29 -20.96
C TYR A 394 -0.70 -11.26 -20.68
N GLU A 395 -1.41 -10.24 -21.15
CA GLU A 395 -2.87 -10.15 -21.08
C GLU A 395 -3.58 -11.37 -21.68
N LYS A 396 -3.34 -11.67 -22.97
CA LYS A 396 -4.03 -12.77 -23.66
C LYS A 396 -3.75 -14.11 -23.02
N ASP A 397 -2.52 -14.32 -22.56
CA ASP A 397 -2.11 -15.55 -21.91
C ASP A 397 -2.72 -15.70 -20.51
N TYR A 398 -2.85 -14.60 -19.76
CA TYR A 398 -3.57 -14.56 -18.48
C TYR A 398 -5.06 -14.86 -18.65
N ILE A 399 -5.76 -14.19 -19.57
CA ILE A 399 -7.20 -14.41 -19.83
C ILE A 399 -7.50 -15.85 -20.27
N ARG A 400 -6.55 -16.50 -20.97
CA ARG A 400 -6.65 -17.92 -21.35
C ARG A 400 -6.33 -18.89 -20.20
N GLY A 401 -5.98 -18.38 -19.03
CA GLY A 401 -5.68 -19.18 -17.84
C GLY A 401 -4.27 -19.77 -17.79
N LYS A 402 -3.35 -19.36 -18.67
CA LYS A 402 -2.00 -19.96 -18.70
C LYS A 402 -1.19 -19.73 -17.42
N TYR A 403 -1.49 -18.66 -16.70
CA TYR A 403 -0.79 -18.28 -15.47
C TYR A 403 -1.59 -18.59 -14.21
N GLY A 404 -2.70 -19.34 -14.32
CA GLY A 404 -3.61 -19.55 -13.18
C GLY A 404 -4.29 -18.26 -12.74
N ALA A 405 -4.67 -18.20 -11.46
CA ALA A 405 -5.24 -17.02 -10.81
C ALA A 405 -6.46 -16.37 -11.52
N ILE A 406 -7.18 -17.11 -12.37
CA ILE A 406 -8.44 -16.69 -13.00
C ILE A 406 -9.64 -17.41 -12.35
N PRO A 407 -10.84 -16.81 -12.35
CA PRO A 407 -12.03 -17.47 -11.81
C PRO A 407 -12.49 -18.63 -12.70
N TYR A 408 -12.85 -19.75 -12.08
CA TYR A 408 -13.59 -20.83 -12.75
C TYR A 408 -15.08 -20.58 -12.58
N LEU A 409 -15.70 -20.04 -13.63
CA LEU A 409 -17.12 -19.70 -13.64
C LEU A 409 -17.93 -20.88 -14.19
N GLY A 410 -18.95 -21.30 -13.45
CA GLY A 410 -19.94 -22.26 -13.93
C GLY A 410 -20.90 -21.62 -14.94
N ASP A 411 -21.81 -22.43 -15.50
CA ASP A 411 -22.88 -21.91 -16.33
C ASP A 411 -23.96 -21.25 -15.46
N PHE A 412 -24.09 -19.93 -15.53
CA PHE A 412 -25.11 -19.20 -14.78
C PHE A 412 -26.53 -19.47 -15.29
N ASN A 413 -26.70 -20.03 -16.50
CA ASN A 413 -28.02 -20.43 -16.98
C ASN A 413 -28.62 -21.56 -16.14
N SER A 414 -27.78 -22.40 -15.52
CA SER A 414 -28.24 -23.51 -14.67
C SER A 414 -29.00 -23.04 -13.42
N LEU A 415 -28.95 -21.75 -13.07
CA LEU A 415 -29.75 -21.16 -11.99
C LEU A 415 -31.24 -21.06 -12.34
N PHE A 416 -31.57 -21.03 -13.64
CA PHE A 416 -32.92 -20.84 -14.15
C PHE A 416 -33.48 -22.09 -14.83
N GLU A 417 -32.64 -23.09 -15.08
CA GLU A 417 -33.07 -24.41 -15.50
C GLU A 417 -33.63 -25.15 -14.28
N SER A 418 -34.96 -25.18 -14.19
CA SER A 418 -35.66 -26.07 -13.27
C SER A 418 -35.27 -27.50 -13.64
N ASN A 419 -34.92 -28.36 -12.67
CA ASN A 419 -34.88 -29.81 -12.89
C ASN A 419 -36.27 -30.24 -13.43
N ALA A 420 -36.38 -30.36 -14.74
CA ALA A 420 -37.59 -30.82 -15.43
C ALA A 420 -37.77 -32.33 -15.24
#